data_AF-A0A967XX97-F1
#
_entry.id   AF-A0A967XX97-F1
#
_cell.length_a   1.000
_cell.length_b   1.000
_cell.length_c   1.000
_cell.angle_alpha   90.00
_cell.angle_beta   90.00
_cell.angle_gamma   90.00
#
_symmetry.space_group_name_H-M   'P 1'
#
loop_
_entity.id
_entity.type
_entity.pdbx_description
1 polymer ?
#
loop_
_entity_poly.entity_id
_entity_poly.type
_entity_poly.pdbx_seq_one_letter_code
_entity_poly.pdbx_strand_id
1 'polypeptide(L)' 'MHYVYVLMSLKDGQFYTGYTSDLRKRLVEHNDGESKSTMHRRPLTLIYFEGCLNKRDA' A
#
# COMPACT_ATOMS: atom_id res chain seq x y z
N MET A 1 16.09 -1.87 -2.45
CA MET A 1 14.89 -2.06 -3.29
C MET A 1 13.74 -1.32 -2.64
N HIS A 2 13.00 -0.60 -3.45
CA HIS A 2 11.79 0.12 -3.07
C HIS A 2 10.63 -0.46 -3.87
N TYR A 3 9.43 -0.39 -3.32
CA TYR A 3 8.23 -0.91 -3.96
C TYR A 3 7.22 0.21 -4.06
N VAL A 4 6.80 0.53 -5.29
CA VAL A 4 5.55 1.26 -5.52
C VAL A 4 4.43 0.25 -5.50
N TYR A 5 3.32 0.58 -4.85
CA TYR A 5 2.19 -0.34 -4.73
C TYR A 5 0.86 0.37 -4.88
N VAL A 6 -0.14 -0.41 -5.29
CA VAL A 6 -1.54 -0.02 -5.37
C VAL A 6 -2.35 -0.97 -4.52
N LEU A 7 -3.06 -0.41 -3.54
CA LEU A 7 -4.06 -1.10 -2.74
C LEU A 7 -5.46 -0.76 -3.24
N MET A 8 -6.34 -1.74 -3.21
CA MET A 8 -7.77 -1.55 -3.41
C MET A 8 -8.49 -1.79 -2.08
N SER A 9 -9.28 -0.80 -1.65
CA SER A 9 -10.17 -0.96 -0.53
C SER A 9 -11.39 -1.77 -0.96
N LEU A 10 -11.67 -2.86 -0.26
CA LEU A 10 -12.86 -3.68 -0.53
C LEU A 10 -14.14 -3.02 -0.01
N LYS A 11 -14.02 -1.97 0.81
CA LYS A 11 -15.14 -1.25 1.39
C LYS A 11 -15.76 -0.24 0.43
N ASP A 12 -14.91 0.52 -0.27
CA ASP A 12 -15.34 1.62 -1.15
C ASP A 12 -14.93 1.41 -2.62
N GLY A 13 -14.19 0.33 -2.94
CA GLY A 13 -13.70 0.04 -4.28
C GLY A 13 -12.63 1.01 -4.77
N GLN A 14 -12.18 1.94 -3.93
CA GLN A 14 -11.25 3.00 -4.31
C GLN A 14 -9.81 2.54 -4.14
N PHE A 15 -8.92 3.11 -4.95
CA PHE A 15 -7.50 2.81 -4.89
C PHE A 15 -6.74 3.68 -3.89
N TYR A 16 -5.57 3.19 -3.49
CA TYR A 16 -4.58 3.93 -2.72
C TYR A 16 -3.20 3.56 -3.27
N THR A 17 -2.41 4.57 -3.61
CA THR A 17 -1.04 4.39 -4.09
C THR A 17 -0.04 4.83 -3.04
N GLY A 18 1.09 4.15 -2.98
CA GLY A 18 2.17 4.51 -2.08
C GLY A 18 3.46 3.81 -2.45
N TYR A 19 4.52 4.11 -1.70
CA TYR A 19 5.79 3.40 -1.81
C TYR A 19 6.32 3.00 -0.44
N THR A 20 7.16 1.97 -0.42
CA THR A 20 7.77 1.43 0.80
C THR A 20 9.04 0.64 0.47
N SER A 21 9.94 0.44 1.43
CA SER A 21 11.03 -0.54 1.32
C SER A 21 10.60 -1.95 1.72
N ASP A 22 9.48 -2.08 2.44
CA ASP A 22 8.90 -3.35 2.90
C ASP A 22 7.40 -3.37 2.62
N LEU A 23 7.03 -4.12 1.58
CA LEU A 23 5.64 -4.22 1.12
C LEU A 23 4.76 -5.05 2.05
N ARG A 24 5.31 -6.12 2.65
CA ARG A 24 4.57 -7.03 3.52
C ARG A 24 4.21 -6.32 4.81
N LYS A 25 5.20 -5.68 5.46
CA LYS A 25 4.98 -4.89 6.66
C LYS A 25 3.95 -3.79 6.41
N ARG A 26 4.11 -3.04 5.31
CA ARG A 26 3.20 -1.93 4.98
C ARG A 26 1.75 -2.39 4.74
N LEU A 27 1.55 -3.54 4.10
CA LEU A 27 0.20 -4.08 3.89
C LEU A 27 -0.49 -4.44 5.22
N VAL A 28 0.27 -4.96 6.19
CA VAL A 28 -0.22 -5.24 7.55
C VAL A 28 -0.58 -3.93 8.26
N GLU A 29 0.33 -2.94 8.27
CA GLU A 29 0.10 -1.61 8.87
C GLU A 29 -1.19 -0.94 8.34
N HIS A 30 -1.45 -1.04 7.03
CA HIS A 30 -2.66 -0.51 6.41
C HIS A 30 -3.93 -1.23 6.88
N ASN A 31 -3.88 -2.55 7.08
CA ASN A 31 -5.01 -3.34 7.55
C ASN A 31 -5.20 -3.29 9.07
N ASP A 32 -4.15 -3.02 9.83
CA ASP A 32 -4.22 -2.76 11.27
C ASP A 32 -4.71 -1.33 11.58
N GLY A 33 -4.71 -0.46 10.56
CA GLY A 33 -5.26 0.89 10.66
C GLY A 33 -4.27 1.92 11.18
N GLU A 34 -2.97 1.62 11.10
CA GLU A 34 -1.90 2.51 11.51
C GLU A 34 -1.71 3.69 10.54
N SER A 35 -2.23 3.57 9.32
CA SER A 35 -2.23 4.67 8.33
C SER A 35 -3.52 5.48 8.40
N LYS A 36 -3.42 6.75 8.84
CA LYS A 36 -4.56 7.70 8.91
C LYS A 36 -5.33 7.81 7.59
N SER A 37 -4.65 7.73 6.45
CA SER A 37 -5.26 7.87 5.12
C SER A 37 -6.11 6.67 4.71
N THR A 38 -5.82 5.47 5.21
CA THR A 38 -6.51 4.24 4.80
C THR A 38 -7.25 3.56 5.95
N MET A 39 -7.08 4.00 7.20
CA MET A 39 -7.66 3.34 8.39
C MET A 39 -9.19 3.23 8.32
N HIS A 40 -9.87 4.17 7.67
CA HIS A 40 -11.33 4.17 7.50
C HIS A 40 -11.82 3.38 6.27
N ARG A 41 -10.88 2.96 5.42
CA ARG A 41 -11.10 2.31 4.12
C ARG A 41 -10.69 0.83 4.13
N ARG A 42 -10.45 0.26 5.31
CA ARG A 42 -10.15 -1.16 5.48
C ARG A 42 -11.39 -2.04 5.21
N PRO A 43 -11.20 -3.30 4.78
CA PRO A 43 -9.91 -3.96 4.50
C PRO A 43 -9.33 -3.57 3.14
N LEU A 44 -8.00 -3.50 3.05
CA LEU A 44 -7.26 -3.20 1.82
C LEU A 44 -6.54 -4.45 1.28
N THR A 45 -6.64 -4.63 -0.04
CA THR A 45 -5.98 -5.71 -0.77
C THR A 45 -4.92 -5.14 -1.69
N LEU A 46 -3.78 -5.84 -1.80
CA LEU A 46 -2.74 -5.47 -2.75
C LEU A 46 -3.14 -5.97 -4.14
N ILE A 47 -3.25 -5.05 -5.11
CA ILE A 47 -3.63 -5.38 -6.49
C ILE A 47 -2.49 -5.18 -7.49
N TYR A 48 -1.48 -4.36 -7.15
CA TYR A 48 -0.30 -4.13 -7.97
C TYR A 48 0.88 -3.76 -7.08
N PHE A 49 2.08 -4.19 -7.48
CA PHE A 49 3.33 -3.62 -6.98
C PHE A 49 4.42 -3.70 -8.04
N GLU A 50 5.37 -2.78 -7.95
CA GLU A 50 6.54 -2.72 -8.82
C GLU A 50 7.79 -2.50 -7.98
N GLY A 51 8.83 -3.28 -8.24
CA GLY A 51 10.10 -3.21 -7.52
C GLY A 51 11.11 -2.32 -8.24
N CYS A 52 11.54 -1.26 -7.58
CA CYS A 52 12.54 -0.33 -8.07
C CYS A 52 13.87 -0.53 -7.31
N LEU A 53 15.00 -0.42 -8.03
CA LEU A 53 16.33 -0.53 -7.42
C LEU A 53 16.62 0.69 -6.55
N ASN A 54 16.29 1.88 -7.04
CA ASN A 54 16.54 3.15 -6.37
C ASN A 54 15.24 3.79 -5.89
N LYS A 55 15.34 4.57 -4.81
CA LYS A 55 14.20 5.33 -4.27
C LYS A 55 13.67 6.38 -5.25
N ARG A 56 14.51 6.93 -6.13
CA ARG A 56 14.10 7.96 -7.09
C ARG A 56 13.18 7.42 -8.19
N ASP A 57 13.27 6.13 -8.46
CA ASP A 57 12.47 5.46 -9.48
C ASP A 57 11.13 4.96 -8.91
N ALA A 58 10.92 5.10 -7.59
CA ALA A 58 9.70 4.71 -6.86
C ALA A 58 8.94 5.95 -6.35
#